data_AF-A0A9E0DHS1-F1
#
_entry.id   AF-A0A9E0DHS1-F1
#
_cell.length_a   1.000
_cell.length_b   1.000
_cell.length_c   1.000
_cell.angle_alpha   90.00
_cell.angle_beta   90.00
_cell.angle_gamma   90.00
#
_symmetry.space_group_name_H-M   'P 1'
#
loop_
_entity.id
_entity.type
_entity.pdbx_description
1 polymer ?
#
loop_
_entity_poly.entity_id
_entity_poly.type
_entity_poly.pdbx_seq_one_letter_code
_entity_poly.pdbx_strand_id
1 'polypeptide(L)'
;FSDLVVYPGAMARNLLLTNGQIVAEAVMMRLGESIGRQQAHDLVYEACEAAIKESASLYEVLVRNEEVMANIPPARLAELLDPANYVGLAPFFVDQIIQ
;
A
#
# COMPACT_ATOMS: atom_id res chain seq x y z
N PHE A 1 -11.17 -26.62 -15.30
CA PHE A 1 -10.98 -25.71 -14.15
C PHE A 1 -11.58 -26.23 -12.84
N SER A 2 -12.27 -27.38 -12.84
CA SER A 2 -12.95 -27.95 -11.65
C SER A 2 -12.02 -28.40 -10.51
N ASP A 3 -10.74 -28.67 -10.80
CA ASP A 3 -9.78 -29.20 -9.81
C ASP A 3 -8.81 -28.12 -9.28
N LEU A 4 -9.02 -26.84 -9.63
CA LEU A 4 -8.21 -25.74 -9.12
C LEU A 4 -8.62 -25.41 -7.68
N VAL A 5 -7.67 -25.46 -6.75
CA VAL A 5 -7.89 -25.08 -5.35
C VAL A 5 -7.24 -23.72 -5.08
N VAL A 6 -8.06 -22.76 -4.64
CA VAL A 6 -7.61 -21.42 -4.26
C VAL A 6 -7.47 -21.34 -2.74
N TYR A 7 -6.38 -20.73 -2.27
CA TYR A 7 -6.09 -20.54 -0.85
C TYR A 7 -6.04 -19.03 -0.52
N PRO A 8 -7.18 -18.37 -0.25
CA PRO A 8 -7.22 -16.92 0.03
C PRO A 8 -6.33 -16.52 1.21
N GLY A 9 -6.27 -17.36 2.26
CA GLY A 9 -5.38 -17.11 3.39
C GLY A 9 -3.89 -17.13 3.02
N ALA A 10 -3.49 -17.93 2.04
CA ALA A 10 -2.12 -17.91 1.53
C ALA A 10 -1.84 -16.66 0.69
N MET A 11 -2.80 -16.23 -0.13
CA MET A 11 -2.71 -14.97 -0.89
C MET A 11 -2.55 -13.77 0.06
N ALA A 12 -3.39 -13.68 1.10
CA ALA A 12 -3.30 -12.61 2.10
C ALA A 12 -1.94 -12.62 2.83
N ARG A 13 -1.44 -13.78 3.28
CA ARG A 13 -0.11 -13.87 3.90
C ARG A 13 1.00 -13.44 2.97
N ASN A 14 0.92 -13.80 1.68
CA ASN A 14 1.95 -13.43 0.70
C ASN A 14 2.00 -11.91 0.49
N LEU A 15 0.85 -11.23 0.52
CA LEU A 15 0.79 -9.77 0.41
C LEU A 15 1.45 -9.06 1.62
N LEU A 16 1.51 -9.71 2.78
CA LEU A 16 2.16 -9.17 3.97
C LEU A 16 3.70 -9.35 3.97
N LEU A 17 4.27 -10.15 3.06
CA LEU A 17 5.71 -10.46 3.05
C LEU A 17 6.61 -9.22 2.86
N THR A 18 6.09 -8.15 2.27
CA THR A 18 6.83 -6.90 2.07
C THR A 18 6.58 -5.87 3.18
N ASN A 19 5.88 -6.23 4.25
CA ASN A 19 5.52 -5.35 5.36
C ASN A 19 4.95 -3.97 4.92
N GLY A 20 4.01 -3.99 3.95
CA GLY A 20 3.34 -2.80 3.42
C GLY A 20 4.02 -2.13 2.22
N GLN A 21 5.26 -2.49 1.86
CA GLN A 21 5.97 -1.85 0.75
C GLN A 21 5.34 -2.12 -0.64
N ILE A 22 4.69 -3.27 -0.84
CA ILE A 22 3.99 -3.60 -2.10
C ILE A 22 2.91 -2.59 -2.48
N VAL A 23 2.39 -1.83 -1.52
CA VAL A 23 1.36 -0.80 -1.73
C VAL A 23 1.84 0.62 -1.41
N ALA A 24 3.15 0.84 -1.38
CA ALA A 24 3.74 2.17 -1.13
C ALA A 24 3.23 3.24 -2.14
N GLU A 25 2.91 2.83 -3.37
CA GLU A 25 2.35 3.73 -4.38
C GLU A 25 1.03 4.37 -3.92
N ALA A 26 0.18 3.65 -3.20
CA ALA A 26 -1.10 4.18 -2.71
C ALA A 26 -0.89 5.38 -1.77
N VAL A 27 0.13 5.32 -0.92
CA VAL A 27 0.54 6.43 -0.05
C VAL A 27 1.12 7.57 -0.87
N MET A 28 2.02 7.28 -1.81
CA MET A 28 2.64 8.29 -2.68
C MET A 28 1.59 9.06 -3.49
N MET A 29 0.61 8.37 -4.09
CA MET A 29 -0.46 9.01 -4.84
C MET A 29 -1.25 9.97 -3.95
N ARG A 30 -1.62 9.53 -2.73
CA ARG A 30 -2.37 10.36 -1.80
C ARG A 30 -1.57 11.56 -1.29
N LEU A 31 -0.29 11.39 -0.96
CA LEU A 31 0.58 12.51 -0.59
C LEU A 31 0.83 13.46 -1.76
N GLY A 32 0.91 12.93 -2.99
CA GLY A 32 1.15 13.72 -4.19
C GLY A 32 0.05 14.74 -4.48
N GLU A 33 -1.18 14.51 -4.00
CA GLU A 33 -2.29 15.48 -4.07
C GLU A 33 -2.05 16.72 -3.20
N SER A 34 -1.27 16.60 -2.11
CA SER A 34 -1.03 17.69 -1.16
C SER A 34 0.34 18.35 -1.29
N ILE A 35 1.41 17.56 -1.45
CA ILE A 35 2.80 18.07 -1.49
C ILE A 35 3.44 17.98 -2.88
N GLY A 36 2.71 17.47 -3.87
CA GLY A 36 3.22 17.27 -5.22
C GLY A 36 3.92 15.92 -5.41
N ARG A 37 3.85 15.40 -6.63
CA ARG A 37 4.24 14.01 -6.95
C ARG A 37 5.72 13.71 -6.69
N GLN A 38 6.62 14.63 -7.03
CA GLN A 38 8.05 14.41 -6.87
C GLN A 38 8.44 14.33 -5.39
N GLN A 39 7.98 15.29 -4.59
CA GLN A 39 8.25 15.31 -3.15
C GLN A 39 7.63 14.10 -2.45
N ALA A 40 6.40 13.71 -2.82
CA ALA A 40 5.75 12.51 -2.29
C ALA A 40 6.50 11.22 -2.65
N HIS A 41 7.02 11.13 -3.88
CA HIS A 41 7.84 9.99 -4.30
C HIS A 41 9.11 9.88 -3.45
N ASP A 42 9.86 10.97 -3.31
CA ASP A 42 11.13 10.96 -2.61
C ASP A 42 10.94 10.64 -1.12
N LEU A 43 9.92 11.23 -0.47
CA LEU A 43 9.56 10.93 0.92
C LEU A 43 9.20 9.45 1.11
N VAL A 44 8.31 8.90 0.27
CA VAL A 44 7.88 7.50 0.39
C VAL A 44 9.03 6.54 0.08
N TYR A 45 9.90 6.89 -0.87
CA TYR A 45 11.10 6.14 -1.19
C TYR A 45 12.04 6.05 0.02
N GLU A 46 12.34 7.18 0.68
CA GLU A 46 13.15 7.21 1.90
C GLU A 46 12.51 6.38 3.03
N ALA A 47 11.19 6.46 3.18
CA ALA A 47 10.46 5.66 4.17
C ALA A 47 10.56 4.15 3.90
N CYS A 48 10.50 3.73 2.63
CA CYS A 48 10.72 2.33 2.24
C CYS A 48 12.14 1.89 2.56
N GLU A 49 13.17 2.69 2.25
CA GLU A 49 14.54 2.37 2.62
C GLU A 49 14.73 2.24 4.14
N ALA A 50 14.14 3.15 4.91
CA ALA A 50 14.19 3.11 6.37
C ALA A 50 13.48 1.86 6.93
N ALA A 51 12.30 1.50 6.40
CA ALA A 51 11.58 0.30 6.82
C ALA A 51 12.42 -0.98 6.63
N ILE A 52 13.15 -1.07 5.51
CA ILE A 52 14.09 -2.18 5.26
C ILE A 52 15.23 -2.16 6.26
N LYS A 53 15.90 -1.00 6.44
CA LYS A 53 17.06 -0.84 7.33
C LYS A 53 16.71 -1.15 8.78
N GLU A 54 15.52 -0.75 9.23
CA GLU A 54 15.03 -0.94 10.61
C GLU A 54 14.34 -2.28 10.84
N SER A 55 14.12 -3.09 9.78
CA SER A 55 13.26 -4.28 9.84
C SER A 55 11.87 -3.97 10.42
N ALA A 56 11.34 -2.79 10.09
CA ALA A 56 10.03 -2.29 10.50
C ALA A 56 9.03 -2.35 9.34
N SER A 57 7.74 -2.21 9.64
CA SER A 57 6.73 -2.01 8.62
C SER A 57 6.78 -0.59 8.04
N LEU A 58 6.34 -0.44 6.80
CA LEU A 58 6.22 0.87 6.17
C LEU A 58 5.28 1.80 6.96
N TYR A 59 4.23 1.24 7.57
CA TYR A 59 3.32 1.97 8.45
C TYR A 59 4.06 2.57 9.65
N GLU A 60 4.84 1.77 10.37
CA GLU A 60 5.58 2.20 11.56
C GLU A 60 6.59 3.32 11.27
N VAL A 61 7.18 3.33 10.08
CA VAL A 61 8.09 4.40 9.66
C VAL A 61 7.32 5.67 9.30
N LEU A 62 6.25 5.55 8.49
CA LEU A 62 5.49 6.70 8.00
C LEU A 62 4.74 7.44 9.11
N VAL A 63 4.25 6.75 10.16
CA VAL A 63 3.61 7.44 11.30
C VAL A 63 4.56 8.28 12.14
N ARG A 64 5.88 8.07 12.01
CA ARG A 64 6.90 8.89 12.67
C ARG A 64 7.25 10.14 11.87
N ASN A 65 6.82 10.23 10.62
CA ASN A 65 7.12 11.37 9.75
C ASN A 65 6.03 12.45 9.90
N GLU A 66 6.43 13.62 10.40
CA GLU A 66 5.51 14.74 10.65
C GLU A 66 4.83 15.25 9.37
N GLU A 67 5.53 15.26 8.24
CA GLU A 67 4.97 15.70 6.96
C GLU A 67 3.90 14.73 6.45
N VAL A 68 4.08 13.42 6.67
CA VAL A 68 3.03 12.44 6.38
C VAL A 68 1.84 12.64 7.30
N MET A 69 2.06 12.78 8.61
CA MET A 69 0.99 12.95 9.61
C MET A 69 0.24 14.27 9.48
N ALA A 70 0.85 15.30 8.89
CA ALA A 70 0.18 16.55 8.54
C ALA A 70 -0.85 16.37 7.40
N ASN A 71 -0.67 15.37 6.53
CA ASN A 71 -1.49 15.18 5.33
C ASN A 71 -2.41 13.94 5.39
N ILE A 72 -2.01 12.90 6.12
CA ILE A 72 -2.70 11.61 6.19
C ILE A 72 -2.85 11.19 7.66
N PRO A 73 -4.09 11.14 8.20
CA PRO A 73 -4.33 10.61 9.54
C PRO A 73 -3.91 9.13 9.66
N PRO A 74 -3.49 8.65 10.85
CA PRO A 74 -3.03 7.27 11.03
C PRO A 74 -4.01 6.20 10.56
N ALA A 75 -5.31 6.36 10.85
CA ALA A 75 -6.35 5.43 10.40
C ALA A 75 -6.41 5.34 8.87
N ARG A 76 -6.32 6.49 8.18
CA ARG A 76 -6.31 6.53 6.72
C ARG A 76 -5.02 5.94 6.13
N LEU A 77 -3.89 6.16 6.81
CA LEU A 77 -2.63 5.55 6.40
C LEU A 77 -2.67 4.02 6.50
N ALA A 78 -3.28 3.48 7.56
CA ALA A 78 -3.47 2.04 7.71
C ALA A 78 -4.34 1.46 6.57
N GLU A 79 -5.41 2.16 6.18
CA GLU A 79 -6.26 1.75 5.04
C GLU A 79 -5.50 1.75 3.71
N LEU A 80 -4.67 2.78 3.46
CA LEU A 80 -3.86 2.88 2.24
C LEU A 80 -2.77 1.80 2.16
N LEU A 81 -2.28 1.34 3.31
CA LEU A 81 -1.27 0.29 3.41
C LEU A 81 -1.86 -1.12 3.54
N ASP A 82 -3.18 -1.26 3.46
CA ASP A 82 -3.84 -2.56 3.31
C ASP A 82 -3.87 -2.96 1.82
N PRO A 83 -3.14 -4.01 1.40
CA PRO A 83 -3.11 -4.44 0.01
C PRO A 83 -4.47 -4.83 -0.58
N ALA A 84 -5.43 -5.21 0.26
CA ALA A 84 -6.78 -5.55 -0.21
C ALA A 84 -7.54 -4.33 -0.76
N ASN A 85 -7.16 -3.11 -0.35
CA ASN A 85 -7.82 -1.88 -0.76
C ASN A 85 -7.25 -1.27 -2.05
N TYR A 86 -6.18 -1.85 -2.61
CA TYR A 86 -5.45 -1.29 -3.76
C TYR A 86 -5.40 -2.26 -4.94
N VAL A 87 -6.57 -2.71 -5.40
CA VAL A 87 -6.74 -3.64 -6.54
C VAL A 87 -7.11 -2.97 -7.87
N GLY A 88 -7.20 -1.63 -7.87
CA GLY A 88 -7.53 -0.83 -9.05
C GLY A 88 -8.86 -1.24 -9.68
N LEU A 89 -8.87 -1.39 -11.01
CA LEU A 89 -10.05 -1.76 -11.78
C LEU A 89 -10.24 -3.28 -11.94
N ALA A 90 -9.52 -4.11 -11.19
CA ALA A 90 -9.62 -5.55 -11.31
C ALA A 90 -11.08 -6.08 -11.19
N PRO A 91 -11.89 -5.66 -10.20
CA PRO A 91 -13.29 -6.08 -10.12
C PRO A 91 -14.11 -5.65 -11.34
N PHE A 92 -13.91 -4.42 -11.80
CA PHE A 92 -14.60 -3.89 -12.98
C PHE A 92 -14.34 -4.75 -14.22
N PHE A 93 -13.09 -5.13 -14.48
CA PHE A 93 -12.77 -5.97 -15.65
C PHE A 93 -13.31 -7.40 -15.53
N VAL A 94 -13.37 -7.97 -14.32
CA VAL A 94 -14.01 -9.27 -14.08
C VAL A 94 -15.49 -9.18 -14.45
N ASP A 95 -16.18 -8.15 -13.99
CA ASP A 95 -17.61 -7.95 -14.25
C ASP A 95 -17.91 -7.73 -15.75
N GLN A 96 -17.00 -7.10 -16.51
CA GLN A 96 -17.17 -6.92 -17.96
C GLN A 96 -17.07 -8.23 -18.78
N ILE A 97 -16.36 -9.24 -18.27
CA ILE A 97 -16.10 -10.50 -19.00
C ILE A 97 -17.16 -11.57 -18.69
N ILE A 98 -17.82 -11.48 -17.53
CA ILE A 98 -18.84 -12.46 -17.09
C ILE A 98 -20.22 -12.21 -17.75
N GLN A 99 -20.40 -11.10 -18.49
CA GLN A 99 -21.66 -10.79 -19.19
C GLN A 99 -22.02 -11.75 -20.31
#